data_AF-A0A6G3MHL5-F1
#
_entry.id   AF-A0A6G3MHL5-F1
#
_cell.length_a   1.000
_cell.length_b   1.000
_cell.length_c   1.000
_cell.angle_alpha   90.00
_cell.angle_beta   90.00
_cell.angle_gamma   90.00
#
_symmetry.space_group_name_H-M   'P 1'
#
loop_
_entity.id
_entity.type
_entity.pdbx_description
1 polymer ?
#
loop_
_entity_poly.entity_id
_entity_poly.type
_entity_poly.pdbx_seq_one_letter_code
_entity_poly.pdbx_strand_id
1 'polypeptide(L)'
;SSFEFTDELLEFLYKHSYSSEFGTFLYNNSKERYEKNAYESTFSLWPYLNTPDIKKSYLNPLYRLQSTLKSQFLCQDYVISYFFLLQGILEQSIHEIPQ
;
A
#
# COMPACT_ATOMS: atom_id res chain seq x y z
N SER A 1 -6.36 0.37 7.95
CA SER A 1 -5.93 -0.30 6.71
C SER A 1 -5.36 0.75 5.78
N SER A 2 -4.22 0.48 5.13
CA SER A 2 -3.52 1.44 4.27
C SER A 2 -3.80 1.24 2.77
N PHE A 3 -4.43 0.12 2.37
CA PHE A 3 -4.67 -0.23 0.97
C PHE A 3 -6.16 -0.16 0.61
N GLU A 4 -6.45 0.35 -0.59
CA GLU A 4 -7.80 0.44 -1.17
C GLU A 4 -8.40 -0.93 -1.48
N PHE A 5 -7.55 -1.90 -1.80
CA PHE A 5 -7.97 -3.22 -2.24
C PHE A 5 -7.78 -4.30 -1.16
N THR A 6 -8.52 -5.40 -1.30
CA THR A 6 -8.40 -6.63 -0.51
C THR A 6 -7.33 -7.56 -1.10
N ASP A 7 -6.92 -8.56 -0.32
CA ASP A 7 -6.03 -9.65 -0.73
C ASP A 7 -6.60 -10.50 -1.89
N GLU A 8 -7.93 -10.55 -2.03
CA GLU A 8 -8.62 -11.19 -3.17
C GLU A 8 -8.19 -10.59 -4.51
N LEU A 9 -7.92 -9.28 -4.58
CA LEU A 9 -7.38 -8.66 -5.80
C LEU A 9 -5.98 -9.21 -6.11
N LEU A 10 -5.14 -9.39 -5.09
CA LEU A 10 -3.78 -9.90 -5.26
C LEU A 10 -3.80 -11.36 -5.71
N GLU A 11 -4.68 -12.18 -5.15
CA GLU A 11 -4.89 -13.57 -5.59
C GLU A 11 -5.38 -13.61 -7.05
N PHE A 12 -6.31 -12.73 -7.41
CA PHE A 12 -6.78 -12.61 -8.79
C PHE A 12 -5.65 -12.24 -9.76
N LEU A 13 -4.84 -11.22 -9.43
CA LEU A 13 -3.69 -10.82 -10.24
C LEU A 13 -2.67 -11.94 -10.38
N TYR A 14 -2.40 -12.67 -9.28
CA TYR A 14 -1.53 -13.83 -9.27
C TYR A 14 -2.02 -14.91 -10.23
N LYS A 15 -3.30 -15.30 -10.18
CA LYS A 15 -3.84 -16.32 -11.11
C LYS A 15 -3.73 -15.87 -12.57
N HIS A 16 -4.06 -14.61 -12.85
CA HIS A 16 -4.10 -14.12 -14.23
C HIS A 16 -2.71 -13.87 -14.82
N SER A 17 -1.67 -13.68 -14.00
CA SER A 17 -0.29 -13.57 -14.49
C SER A 17 0.22 -14.87 -15.11
N TYR A 18 -0.25 -16.04 -14.65
CA TYR A 18 0.10 -17.34 -15.23
C TYR A 18 -0.86 -17.79 -16.34
N SER A 19 -2.12 -17.35 -16.30
CA SER A 19 -3.15 -17.75 -17.28
C SER A 19 -2.89 -17.26 -18.71
N SER A 20 -2.10 -16.18 -18.88
CA SER A 20 -1.89 -15.47 -20.16
C SER A 20 -3.17 -15.00 -20.87
N GLU A 21 -4.30 -14.91 -20.15
CA GLU A 21 -5.59 -14.46 -20.68
C GLU A 21 -5.57 -12.98 -21.10
N PHE A 22 -4.75 -12.17 -20.45
CA PHE A 22 -4.58 -10.75 -20.72
C PHE A 22 -3.14 -10.42 -21.10
N GLY A 23 -2.98 -9.44 -22.00
CA GLY A 23 -1.68 -8.93 -22.43
C GLY A 23 -0.88 -8.20 -21.35
N THR A 24 -1.51 -7.88 -20.23
CA THR A 24 -0.92 -7.06 -19.15
C THR A 24 0.40 -7.63 -18.65
N PHE A 25 0.51 -8.96 -18.53
CA PHE A 25 1.68 -9.65 -17.97
C PHE A 25 2.53 -10.37 -19.01
N LEU A 26 2.19 -10.27 -20.30
CA LEU A 26 2.97 -10.90 -21.37
C LEU A 26 4.27 -10.15 -21.64
N TYR A 27 5.25 -10.86 -22.18
CA TYR A 27 6.56 -10.34 -22.61
C TYR A 27 7.44 -9.82 -21.47
N ASN A 28 8.75 -9.77 -21.72
CA ASN A 28 9.74 -9.48 -20.66
C ASN A 28 10.09 -8.00 -20.53
N ASN A 29 9.85 -7.21 -21.57
CA ASN A 29 10.19 -5.79 -21.58
C ASN A 29 9.30 -5.00 -22.56
N SER A 30 9.31 -3.67 -22.43
CA SER A 30 8.48 -2.77 -23.25
C SER A 30 8.83 -2.80 -24.73
N LYS A 31 10.09 -3.07 -25.10
CA LYS A 31 10.52 -3.15 -26.50
C LYS A 31 9.89 -4.36 -27.19
N GLU A 32 9.95 -5.52 -26.56
CA GLU A 32 9.33 -6.76 -27.05
C GLU A 32 7.81 -6.59 -27.21
N ARG A 33 7.16 -5.90 -26.26
CA ARG A 33 5.72 -5.58 -26.35
C ARG A 33 5.38 -4.75 -27.59
N TYR A 34 6.21 -3.76 -27.92
CA TYR A 34 6.02 -2.94 -29.10
C TYR A 34 6.26 -3.73 -30.39
N GLU A 35 7.36 -4.47 -30.46
CA GLU A 35 7.71 -5.30 -31.63
C GLU A 35 6.64 -6.36 -31.94
N LYS A 36 5.95 -6.85 -30.92
CA LYS A 36 4.87 -7.84 -31.03
C LYS A 36 3.47 -7.24 -31.14
N ASN A 37 3.33 -5.91 -31.23
CA ASN A 37 2.04 -5.21 -31.25
C ASN A 37 1.11 -5.67 -30.13
N ALA A 38 1.65 -5.81 -28.91
CA ALA A 38 0.92 -6.39 -27.78
C ALA A 38 -0.34 -5.58 -27.44
N TYR A 39 -0.29 -4.25 -27.56
CA TYR A 39 -1.41 -3.37 -27.21
C TYR A 39 -2.61 -3.53 -28.14
N GLU A 40 -2.37 -3.86 -29.41
CA GLU A 40 -3.38 -4.06 -30.44
C GLU A 40 -3.85 -5.51 -30.53
N SER A 41 -2.94 -6.46 -30.26
CA SER A 41 -3.22 -7.90 -30.39
C SER A 41 -3.79 -8.54 -29.13
N THR A 42 -3.75 -7.86 -27.99
CA THR A 42 -4.20 -8.40 -26.71
C THR A 42 -5.01 -7.39 -25.90
N PHE A 43 -5.85 -7.90 -25.01
CA PHE A 43 -6.63 -7.06 -24.10
C PHE A 43 -5.88 -6.80 -22.80
N SER A 44 -5.96 -5.57 -22.31
CA SER A 44 -5.50 -5.21 -20.97
C SER A 44 -6.46 -5.74 -19.91
N LEU A 45 -5.94 -6.21 -18.80
CA LEU A 45 -6.70 -6.64 -17.63
C LEU A 45 -7.37 -5.47 -16.89
N TRP A 46 -6.76 -4.27 -16.95
CA TRP A 46 -7.18 -3.14 -16.13
C TRP A 46 -8.59 -2.61 -16.44
N PRO A 47 -9.04 -2.50 -17.71
CA PRO A 47 -10.42 -2.15 -18.02
C PRO A 47 -11.45 -3.09 -17.38
N TYR A 48 -11.17 -4.41 -17.37
CA TYR A 48 -12.02 -5.40 -16.71
C TYR A 48 -12.11 -5.15 -15.20
N LEU A 49 -10.96 -5.02 -14.53
CA LEU A 49 -10.89 -4.75 -13.09
C LEU A 49 -11.51 -3.41 -12.68
N ASN A 50 -11.48 -2.40 -13.56
CA ASN A 50 -12.06 -1.09 -13.31
C ASN A 50 -13.58 -1.01 -13.58
N THR A 51 -14.21 -2.09 -14.05
CA THR A 51 -15.67 -2.17 -14.15
C THR A 51 -16.28 -1.94 -12.76
N PRO A 52 -17.26 -1.04 -12.58
CA PRO A 52 -17.74 -0.66 -11.24
C PRO A 52 -18.12 -1.82 -10.33
N ASP A 53 -18.74 -2.86 -10.88
CA ASP A 53 -19.20 -4.02 -10.10
C ASP A 53 -18.03 -4.89 -9.65
N ILE A 54 -17.06 -5.13 -10.53
CA ILE A 54 -15.83 -5.88 -10.25
C ILE A 54 -14.91 -5.09 -9.32
N LYS A 55 -14.75 -3.78 -9.56
CA LYS A 55 -13.92 -2.93 -8.71
C LYS A 55 -14.42 -2.95 -7.27
N LYS A 56 -15.74 -2.83 -7.07
CA LYS A 56 -16.36 -2.84 -5.74
C LYS A 56 -16.13 -4.14 -4.98
N SER A 57 -16.07 -5.30 -5.65
CA SER A 57 -15.84 -6.57 -4.97
C SER A 57 -14.44 -6.67 -4.35
N TYR A 58 -13.48 -5.92 -4.89
CA TYR A 58 -12.10 -5.89 -4.39
C TYR A 58 -11.82 -4.73 -3.45
N LEU A 59 -12.80 -3.87 -3.15
CA LEU A 59 -12.57 -2.73 -2.26
C LEU A 59 -12.55 -3.17 -0.80
N ASN A 60 -11.51 -2.75 -0.09
CA ASN A 60 -11.41 -2.95 1.33
C ASN A 60 -12.39 -2.00 2.06
N PRO A 61 -13.41 -2.49 2.79
CA PRO A 61 -14.36 -1.64 3.50
C PRO A 61 -13.71 -0.85 4.65
N LEU A 62 -12.55 -1.30 5.13
CA LEU A 62 -11.74 -0.63 6.14
C LEU A 62 -10.75 0.36 5.52
N TYR A 63 -10.75 0.51 4.19
CA TYR A 63 -9.97 1.54 3.52
C TYR A 63 -10.58 2.91 3.84
N ARG A 64 -9.91 3.62 4.74
CA ARG A 64 -10.15 5.03 4.92
C ARG A 64 -9.40 5.73 3.80
N LEU A 65 -10.12 6.35 2.86
CA LEU A 65 -9.55 7.37 1.98
C LEU A 65 -8.88 8.38 2.90
N GLN A 66 -7.55 8.31 2.99
CA GLN A 66 -6.78 9.30 3.72
C GLN A 66 -6.79 10.57 2.88
N SER A 67 -7.92 11.27 2.82
CA SER A 67 -7.96 12.70 2.50
C SER A 67 -7.24 13.54 3.57
N THR A 68 -6.52 12.90 4.50
CA THR A 68 -5.66 13.53 5.49
C THR A 68 -4.45 12.64 5.77
N LEU A 69 -3.53 12.52 4.81
CA LEU A 69 -2.14 12.09 5.04
C LEU A 69 -1.33 13.12 5.85
N LYS A 70 -1.95 13.79 6.83
CA LYS A 70 -1.34 14.70 7.79
C LYS A 70 -2.13 14.69 9.09
N SER A 71 -2.09 13.61 9.87
CA SER A 71 -2.49 13.69 11.30
C SER A 71 -2.17 12.45 12.13
N GLN A 72 -2.25 11.22 11.59
CA GLN A 72 -2.25 10.05 12.47
C GLN A 72 -0.87 9.47 12.84
N PHE A 73 0.23 9.94 12.25
CA PHE A 73 1.58 9.46 12.61
C PHE A 73 2.39 10.43 13.50
N LEU A 74 1.81 11.54 13.99
CA LEU A 74 2.58 12.54 14.74
C LEU A 74 2.24 12.69 16.24
N CYS A 75 1.26 11.99 16.84
CA CYS A 75 0.87 12.30 18.23
C CYS A 75 0.92 11.15 19.25
N GLN A 76 1.05 9.88 18.87
CA GLN A 76 1.13 8.80 19.87
C GLN A 76 2.58 8.41 20.20
N ASP A 77 3.39 8.11 19.19
CA ASP A 77 4.73 7.53 19.41
C ASP A 77 5.77 8.58 19.86
N TYR A 78 5.63 9.83 19.40
CA TYR A 78 6.54 10.92 19.78
C TYR A 78 6.33 11.35 21.24
N VAL A 79 5.08 11.45 21.72
CA VAL A 79 4.79 11.86 23.11
C VAL A 79 5.32 10.82 24.10
N ILE A 80 5.21 9.53 23.79
CA ILE A 80 5.75 8.45 24.62
C ILE A 80 7.28 8.53 24.68
N SER A 81 7.96 8.73 23.54
CA SER A 81 9.41 8.86 23.53
C SER A 81 9.90 10.11 24.28
N TYR A 82 9.19 11.24 24.17
CA TYR A 82 9.52 12.47 24.90
C TYR A 82 9.25 12.34 26.40
N PHE A 83 8.17 11.65 26.78
CA PHE A 83 7.86 11.38 28.17
C PHE A 83 8.94 10.51 28.83
N PHE A 84 9.38 9.44 28.16
CA PHE A 84 10.47 8.61 28.66
C PHE A 84 11.82 9.34 28.69
N LEU A 85 12.10 10.21 27.72
CA LEU A 85 13.32 11.04 27.72
C LEU A 85 13.31 12.05 28.87
N LEU A 86 12.18 12.73 29.10
CA LEU A 86 12.03 13.70 30.21
C LEU A 86 12.05 13.02 31.58
N GLN A 87 11.46 11.83 31.70
CA GLN A 87 11.53 11.03 32.92
C GLN A 87 12.97 10.57 33.20
N GLY A 88 13.70 10.16 32.16
CA GLY A 88 15.13 9.82 32.28
C GLY A 88 16.03 11.00 32.67
N ILE A 89 15.73 12.22 32.20
CA ILE A 89 16.49 13.44 32.55
C ILE A 89 16.16 13.90 33.98
N LEU A 90 14.90 13.78 34.43
CA LEU A 90 14.50 14.15 35.79
C LEU A 90 15.11 13.21 36.84
N GLU A 91 15.21 11.90 36.57
CA GLU A 91 15.83 10.96 37.51
C GLU A 91 17.34 11.16 37.66
N GLN A 92 18.03 11.64 36.62
CA GLN A 92 19.45 12.01 36.73
C GLN A 92 19.66 13.27 37.58
N SER A 93 18.68 14.18 37.64
CA SER A 93 18.78 15.41 38.43
C SER A 93 18.59 15.22 39.94
N ILE A 94 17.90 14.15 40.37
CA ILE A 94 17.65 13.85 41.80
C ILE A 94 18.89 13.22 42.46
N HIS A 95 19.79 12.64 41.66
CA HIS A 95 20.97 11.93 42.18
C HIS A 95 22.22 12.80 42.35
N GLU A 96 22.19 14.07 41.93
CA GLU A 96 23.29 15.05 42.09
C GLU A 96 23.01 16.11 43.17
N ILE A 97 22.42 15.75 44.31
CA ILE A 97 22.51 16.59 45.51
C ILE A 97 23.79 16.15 46.26
N PRO A 98 24.88 16.94 46.27
CA PRO A 98 26.05 16.60 47.07
C PRO A 98 25.66 16.78 48.54
N GLN A 99 25.90 15.74 49.35
CA GLN A 99 26.02 15.90 50.81
C GLN A 99 27.30 16.67 51.13
#